data_AF-A0A316T648-F1
#
_entry.id   AF-A0A316T648-F1
#
_cell.length_a   1.000
_cell.length_b   1.000
_cell.length_c   1.000
_cell.angle_alpha   90.00
_cell.angle_beta   90.00
_cell.angle_gamma   90.00
#
_symmetry.space_group_name_H-M   'P 1'
#
loop_
_entity.id
_entity.type
_entity.pdbx_description
1 polymer ?
#
loop_
_entity_poly.entity_id
_entity_poly.type
_entity_poly.pdbx_seq_one_letter_code
_entity_poly.pdbx_strand_id
1 'polypeptide(L)'
;MEDMLEQAWSLPLSGGKSVVNVERMLDLISEIHLQLPKEIKQSKMIVADRQDIINDAKKEAEQIIRDAELKAKRLVSDTEILKEAKTRANQMLTQAHNQSNEIKQMTNEYVERVLTKSEETLLTNLQELKGAHAAIRKSTK
;
A
#
# COMPACT_ATOMS: atom_id res chain seq x y z
N MET A 1 12.52 -58.74 -23.47
CA MET A 1 11.41 -59.54 -24.05
C MET A 1 11.51 -59.57 -25.56
N GLU A 2 11.74 -58.42 -26.20
CA GLU A 2 12.01 -58.30 -27.65
C GLU A 2 13.23 -59.12 -28.10
N ASP A 3 14.39 -58.96 -27.43
CA ASP A 3 15.60 -59.77 -27.71
C ASP A 3 15.40 -61.30 -27.61
N MET A 4 14.53 -61.76 -26.71
CA MET A 4 14.22 -63.20 -26.55
C MET A 4 13.30 -63.72 -27.64
N LEU A 5 12.43 -62.86 -28.20
CA LEU A 5 11.57 -63.19 -29.33
C LEU A 5 12.37 -63.14 -30.64
N GLU A 6 13.35 -62.25 -30.75
CA GLU A 6 14.26 -62.16 -31.90
C GLU A 6 15.26 -63.34 -31.96
N GLN A 7 15.72 -63.83 -30.81
CA GLN A 7 16.65 -64.97 -30.72
C GLN A 7 15.94 -66.34 -30.63
N ALA A 8 14.60 -66.37 -30.70
CA ALA A 8 13.82 -67.59 -30.60
C ALA A 8 14.09 -68.53 -31.79
N TRP A 9 14.40 -69.80 -31.50
CA TRP A 9 14.78 -70.76 -32.54
C TRP A 9 13.58 -71.10 -33.44
N SER A 10 13.71 -70.89 -34.75
CA SER A 10 12.65 -71.22 -35.72
C SER A 10 12.79 -72.65 -36.25
N LEU A 11 11.70 -73.41 -36.19
CA LEU A 11 11.69 -74.82 -36.64
C LEU A 11 11.40 -74.92 -38.15
N PRO A 12 12.24 -75.60 -38.96
CA PRO A 12 11.96 -75.80 -40.39
C PRO A 12 10.70 -76.66 -40.60
N LEU A 13 9.86 -76.30 -41.58
CA LEU A 13 8.54 -76.88 -41.90
C LEU A 13 7.40 -76.58 -40.88
N SER A 14 7.62 -75.71 -39.89
CA SER A 14 6.61 -75.38 -38.87
C SER A 14 5.63 -74.26 -39.23
N GLY A 15 5.74 -73.68 -40.43
CA GLY A 15 4.88 -72.58 -40.89
C GLY A 15 5.13 -71.24 -40.18
N GLY A 16 6.36 -70.96 -39.75
CA GLY A 16 6.74 -69.69 -39.10
C GLY A 16 6.62 -69.68 -37.57
N LYS A 17 6.59 -70.86 -36.93
CA LYS A 17 6.56 -70.97 -35.47
C LYS A 17 7.98 -70.98 -34.90
N SER A 18 8.21 -70.19 -33.86
CA SER A 18 9.47 -70.13 -33.13
C SER A 18 9.32 -70.70 -31.73
N VAL A 19 10.35 -71.39 -31.26
CA VAL A 19 10.43 -71.98 -29.93
C VAL A 19 11.00 -70.94 -28.97
N VAL A 20 10.20 -70.60 -27.96
CA VAL A 20 10.58 -69.66 -26.90
C VAL A 20 10.63 -70.40 -25.59
N ASN A 21 11.60 -70.06 -24.74
CA ASN A 21 11.64 -70.57 -23.38
C ASN A 21 10.53 -69.88 -22.56
N VAL A 22 9.46 -70.63 -22.30
CA VAL A 22 8.27 -70.16 -21.58
C VAL A 22 8.60 -69.79 -20.13
N GLU A 23 9.53 -70.50 -19.48
CA GLU A 23 9.94 -70.24 -18.09
C GLU A 23 10.59 -68.86 -17.96
N ARG A 24 11.60 -68.56 -18.79
CA ARG A 24 12.24 -67.23 -18.82
C ARG A 24 11.27 -66.09 -19.20
N MET A 25 10.29 -66.38 -20.05
CA MET A 25 9.29 -65.36 -20.43
C MET A 25 8.29 -65.10 -19.30
N LEU A 26 7.90 -66.14 -18.57
CA LEU A 26 7.06 -66.01 -17.37
C LEU A 26 7.80 -65.29 -16.24
N ASP A 27 9.11 -65.49 -16.09
CA ASP A 27 9.93 -64.75 -15.12
C ASP A 27 9.94 -63.25 -15.41
N LEU A 28 10.16 -62.87 -16.68
CA LEU A 28 10.12 -61.46 -17.11
C LEU A 28 8.73 -60.83 -16.91
N ILE A 29 7.67 -61.57 -17.24
CA ILE A 29 6.29 -61.10 -17.01
C ILE A 29 6.03 -60.96 -15.51
N SER A 30 6.51 -61.88 -14.69
CA SER A 30 6.37 -61.84 -13.23
C SER A 30 7.11 -60.65 -12.62
N GLU A 31 8.29 -60.33 -13.13
CA GLU A 31 9.06 -59.15 -12.72
C GLU A 31 8.31 -57.84 -13.06
N ILE A 32 7.80 -57.73 -14.29
CA ILE A 32 6.96 -56.60 -14.72
C ILE A 32 5.71 -56.49 -13.84
N HIS A 33 5.03 -57.61 -13.56
CA HIS A 33 3.86 -57.65 -12.67
C HIS A 33 4.18 -57.25 -11.23
N LEU A 34 5.41 -57.51 -10.76
CA LEU A 34 5.85 -57.15 -9.41
C LEU A 34 6.20 -55.65 -9.31
N GLN A 35 6.83 -55.10 -10.35
CA GLN A 35 7.36 -53.73 -10.33
C GLN A 35 6.33 -52.67 -10.79
N LEU A 36 5.52 -52.95 -11.82
CA LEU A 36 4.55 -51.99 -12.37
C LEU A 36 3.56 -51.43 -11.33
N PRO A 37 2.96 -52.22 -10.42
CA PRO A 37 2.01 -51.68 -9.44
C PRO A 37 2.66 -50.63 -8.53
N LYS A 38 3.94 -50.82 -8.20
CA LYS A 38 4.72 -49.89 -7.37
C LYS A 38 4.96 -48.57 -8.09
N GLU A 39 5.38 -48.62 -9.36
CA GLU A 39 5.61 -47.42 -10.17
C GLU A 39 4.32 -46.63 -10.44
N ILE A 40 3.20 -47.31 -10.70
CA ILE A 40 1.89 -46.67 -10.86
C ILE A 40 1.47 -45.98 -9.55
N LYS A 41 1.66 -46.64 -8.40
CA LYS A 41 1.36 -46.05 -7.09
C LYS A 41 2.21 -44.81 -6.82
N GLN A 42 3.51 -44.88 -7.10
CA GLN A 42 4.43 -43.75 -6.95
C GLN A 42 4.03 -42.58 -7.86
N SER A 43 3.70 -42.85 -9.12
CA SER A 43 3.26 -41.82 -10.08
C SER A 43 1.98 -41.13 -9.61
N LYS A 44 1.02 -41.88 -9.06
CA LYS A 44 -0.21 -41.32 -8.47
C LYS A 44 0.08 -40.45 -7.25
N MET A 45 1.03 -40.83 -6.41
CA MET A 45 1.46 -40.02 -5.26
C MET A 45 2.10 -38.71 -5.72
N ILE A 46 3.02 -38.75 -6.69
CA ILE A 46 3.66 -37.54 -7.24
C ILE A 46 2.61 -36.55 -7.81
N VAL A 47 1.58 -37.07 -8.49
CA VAL A 47 0.48 -36.23 -9.01
C VAL A 47 -0.35 -35.61 -7.88
N ALA A 48 -0.60 -36.33 -6.79
CA ALA A 48 -1.29 -35.81 -5.63
C ALA A 48 -0.45 -34.72 -4.93
N ASP A 49 0.83 -35.00 -4.65
CA ASP A 49 1.75 -34.10 -3.96
C ASP A 49 1.92 -32.78 -4.74
N ARG A 50 1.87 -32.82 -6.07
CA ARG A 50 1.93 -31.62 -6.91
C ARG A 50 0.84 -30.61 -6.55
N GLN A 51 -0.38 -31.06 -6.31
CA GLN A 51 -1.49 -30.16 -6.00
C GLN A 51 -1.30 -29.51 -4.63
N ASP A 52 -0.80 -30.27 -3.66
CA ASP A 52 -0.52 -29.78 -2.32
C ASP A 52 0.62 -28.74 -2.33
N ILE A 53 1.71 -29.03 -3.04
CA ILE A 53 2.82 -28.08 -3.22
C ILE A 53 2.33 -26.76 -3.83
N ILE A 54 1.47 -26.81 -4.85
CA ILE A 54 0.91 -25.59 -5.48
C ILE A 54 0.02 -24.83 -4.49
N ASN A 55 -0.79 -25.53 -3.70
CA ASN A 55 -1.67 -24.90 -2.73
C ASN A 55 -0.87 -24.23 -1.60
N ASP A 56 0.17 -24.88 -1.11
CA ASP A 56 1.03 -24.34 -0.07
C ASP A 56 1.83 -23.13 -0.57
N ALA A 57 2.40 -23.22 -1.78
CA ALA A 57 3.07 -22.09 -2.41
C ALA A 57 2.14 -20.88 -2.60
N LYS A 58 0.86 -21.11 -2.96
CA LYS A 58 -0.14 -20.04 -3.05
C LYS A 58 -0.42 -19.40 -1.69
N LYS A 59 -0.63 -20.22 -0.65
CA LYS A 59 -0.85 -19.70 0.71
C LYS A 59 0.35 -18.89 1.21
N GLU A 60 1.56 -19.36 0.95
CA GLU A 60 2.79 -18.65 1.32
C GLU A 60 2.92 -17.33 0.56
N ALA A 61 2.67 -17.33 -0.75
CA ALA A 61 2.67 -16.11 -1.55
C ALA A 61 1.65 -15.08 -1.05
N GLU A 62 0.42 -15.52 -0.74
CA GLU A 62 -0.60 -14.65 -0.15
C GLU A 62 -0.17 -14.11 1.22
N GLN A 63 0.49 -14.92 2.04
CA GLN A 63 1.02 -14.49 3.33
C GLN A 63 2.10 -13.43 3.17
N ILE A 64 3.05 -13.63 2.25
CA ILE A 64 4.10 -12.67 1.93
C ILE A 64 3.51 -11.33 1.47
N ILE A 65 2.48 -11.36 0.61
CA ILE A 65 1.80 -10.16 0.14
C ILE A 65 1.15 -9.42 1.31
N ARG A 66 0.39 -10.13 2.16
CA ARG A 66 -0.24 -9.52 3.35
C ARG A 66 0.78 -8.88 4.29
N ASP A 67 1.89 -9.56 4.56
CA ASP A 67 2.94 -9.05 5.44
C ASP A 67 3.65 -7.84 4.83
N ALA A 68 3.87 -7.85 3.51
CA ALA A 68 4.43 -6.71 2.78
C ALA A 68 3.48 -5.49 2.82
N GLU A 69 2.19 -5.67 2.62
CA GLU A 69 1.18 -4.61 2.71
C GLU A 69 1.10 -4.01 4.13
N LEU A 70 1.10 -4.86 5.16
CA LEU A 70 1.13 -4.41 6.55
C LEU A 70 2.39 -3.60 6.86
N LYS A 71 3.56 -4.07 6.38
CA LYS A 71 4.82 -3.36 6.56
C LYS A 71 4.85 -2.04 5.79
N ALA A 72 4.32 -2.00 4.56
CA ALA A 72 4.19 -0.77 3.78
C ALA A 72 3.28 0.24 4.49
N LYS A 73 2.14 -0.20 5.04
CA LYS A 73 1.22 0.65 5.79
C LYS A 73 1.88 1.23 7.05
N ARG A 74 2.65 0.41 7.78
CA ARG A 74 3.45 0.87 8.92
C ARG A 74 4.52 1.88 8.47
N LEU A 75 5.30 1.57 7.44
CA LEU A 75 6.32 2.48 6.92
C LEU A 75 5.73 3.82 6.49
N VAL A 76 4.59 3.85 5.80
CA VAL A 76 3.90 5.10 5.43
C VAL A 76 3.47 5.87 6.67
N SER A 77 2.85 5.20 7.65
CA SER A 77 2.44 5.82 8.91
C SER A 77 3.62 6.35 9.74
N ASP A 78 4.73 5.62 9.72
CA ASP A 78 5.95 5.89 10.49
C ASP A 78 6.93 6.79 9.73
N THR A 79 6.65 7.12 8.45
CA THR A 79 7.54 8.00 7.70
C THR A 79 7.62 9.34 8.43
N GLU A 80 8.85 9.75 8.75
CA GLU A 80 9.20 11.07 9.24
C GLU A 80 8.52 12.18 8.41
N ILE A 81 8.16 11.91 7.14
CA ILE A 81 7.37 12.79 6.28
C ILE A 81 6.02 13.16 6.90
N LEU A 82 5.24 12.21 7.44
CA LEU A 82 3.94 12.52 8.07
C LEU A 82 4.12 13.33 9.36
N LYS A 83 5.14 12.99 10.15
CA LYS A 83 5.48 13.70 11.38
C LYS A 83 5.98 15.12 11.09
N GLU A 84 6.81 15.28 10.09
CA GLU A 84 7.31 16.56 9.60
C GLU A 84 6.16 17.38 9.00
N ALA A 85 5.30 16.77 8.19
CA ALA A 85 4.10 17.44 7.64
C ALA A 85 3.18 17.93 8.76
N LYS A 86 2.93 17.12 9.79
CA LYS A 86 2.13 17.52 10.96
C LYS A 86 2.80 18.65 11.75
N THR A 87 4.12 18.59 11.91
CA THR A 87 4.90 19.65 12.58
C THR A 87 4.81 20.97 11.81
N ARG A 88 5.03 20.93 10.49
CA ARG A 88 4.90 22.09 9.61
C ARG A 88 3.47 22.65 9.61
N ALA A 89 2.45 21.79 9.60
CA ALA A 89 1.05 22.23 9.69
C ALA A 89 0.77 22.97 11.00
N ASN A 90 1.26 22.44 12.14
CA ASN A 90 1.12 23.11 13.43
C ASN A 90 1.86 24.45 13.48
N GLN A 91 3.07 24.53 12.90
CA GLN A 91 3.82 25.78 12.78
C GLN A 91 3.06 26.81 11.95
N MET A 92 2.49 26.41 10.81
CA MET A 92 1.68 27.28 9.95
C MET A 92 0.44 27.80 10.68
N LEU A 93 -0.28 26.93 11.40
CA LEU A 93 -1.44 27.33 12.21
C LEU A 93 -1.05 28.32 13.30
N THR A 94 0.06 28.07 13.99
CA THR A 94 0.56 28.97 15.05
C THR A 94 0.93 30.33 14.47
N GLN A 95 1.62 30.35 13.33
CA GLN A 95 1.99 31.58 12.64
C GLN A 95 0.75 32.35 12.18
N ALA A 96 -0.24 31.67 11.60
CA ALA A 96 -1.49 32.30 11.16
C ALA A 96 -2.28 32.90 12.35
N HIS A 97 -2.32 32.19 13.49
CA HIS A 97 -2.93 32.73 14.71
C HIS A 97 -2.21 33.96 15.24
N ASN A 98 -0.87 33.92 15.29
CA ASN A 98 -0.08 35.06 15.74
C ASN A 98 -0.28 36.28 14.84
N GLN A 99 -0.22 36.09 13.52
CA GLN A 99 -0.48 37.15 12.55
C GLN A 99 -1.90 37.71 12.66
N SER A 100 -2.90 36.85 12.86
CA SER A 100 -4.28 37.29 13.07
C SER A 100 -4.43 38.16 14.32
N ASN A 101 -3.77 37.77 15.42
CA ASN A 101 -3.78 38.55 16.66
C ASN A 101 -3.04 39.88 16.50
N GLU A 102 -1.91 39.88 15.81
CA GLU A 102 -1.14 41.09 15.49
C GLU A 102 -1.96 42.06 14.64
N ILE A 103 -2.61 41.59 13.58
CA ILE A 103 -3.50 42.41 12.74
C ILE A 103 -4.63 43.00 13.58
N LYS A 104 -5.26 42.22 14.46
CA LYS A 104 -6.32 42.73 15.35
C LYS A 104 -5.81 43.82 16.28
N GLN A 105 -4.65 43.62 16.88
CA GLN A 105 -4.05 44.61 17.77
C GLN A 105 -3.71 45.90 17.01
N MET A 106 -3.02 45.81 15.88
CA MET A 106 -2.72 46.96 15.04
C MET A 106 -3.98 47.69 14.56
N THR A 107 -5.05 46.94 14.25
CA THR A 107 -6.34 47.53 13.86
C THR A 107 -6.96 48.30 15.01
N ASN A 108 -6.98 47.74 16.22
CA ASN A 108 -7.49 48.45 17.40
C ASN A 108 -6.69 49.71 17.69
N GLU A 109 -5.36 49.65 17.63
CA GLU A 109 -4.50 50.82 17.83
C GLU A 109 -4.72 51.89 16.75
N TYR A 110 -4.96 51.47 15.51
CA TYR A 110 -5.30 52.40 14.42
C TYR A 110 -6.66 53.07 14.65
N VAL A 111 -7.69 52.31 15.01
CA VAL A 111 -9.03 52.84 15.32
C VAL A 111 -8.96 53.84 16.46
N GLU A 112 -8.27 53.51 17.55
CA GLU A 112 -8.09 54.40 18.70
C GLU A 112 -7.43 55.72 18.30
N ARG A 113 -6.38 55.66 17.47
CA ARG A 113 -5.68 56.84 16.96
C ARG A 113 -6.60 57.72 16.10
N VAL A 114 -7.41 57.10 15.25
CA VAL A 114 -8.36 57.83 14.39
C VAL A 114 -9.45 58.48 15.24
N LEU A 115 -9.99 57.78 16.24
CA LEU A 115 -10.99 58.33 17.16
C LEU A 115 -10.44 59.50 17.96
N THR A 116 -9.26 59.34 18.57
CA THR A 116 -8.59 60.43 19.31
C THR A 116 -8.38 61.65 18.42
N LYS A 117 -7.91 61.44 17.17
CA LYS A 117 -7.70 62.54 16.23
C LYS A 117 -9.01 63.24 15.87
N SER A 118 -10.09 62.48 15.68
CA SER A 118 -11.41 63.02 15.40
C SER A 118 -11.94 63.85 16.57
N GLU A 119 -11.78 63.37 17.80
CA GLU A 119 -12.16 64.12 19.01
C GLU A 119 -11.39 65.43 19.14
N GLU A 120 -10.07 65.42 18.93
CA GLU A 120 -9.24 66.64 18.93
C GLU A 120 -9.75 67.68 17.90
N THR A 121 -10.05 67.23 16.68
CA THR A 121 -10.55 68.09 15.62
C THR A 121 -11.93 68.65 15.97
N LEU A 122 -12.84 67.84 16.51
CA LEU A 122 -14.16 68.30 16.91
C LEU A 122 -14.09 69.32 18.07
N LEU A 123 -13.20 69.11 19.04
CA LEU A 123 -12.97 70.06 20.13
C LEU A 123 -12.44 71.39 19.62
N THR A 124 -11.49 71.36 18.68
CA THR A 124 -10.93 72.55 18.05
C THR A 124 -12.02 73.33 17.30
N ASN A 125 -12.80 72.65 16.46
CA ASN A 125 -13.91 73.26 15.72
C ASN A 125 -14.96 73.87 16.67
N LEU A 126 -15.26 73.21 17.80
CA LEU A 126 -16.18 73.73 18.80
C LEU A 126 -15.64 75.00 19.48
N GLN A 127 -14.34 75.04 19.78
CA GLN A 127 -13.69 76.25 20.33
C GLN A 127 -13.75 77.41 19.35
N GLU A 128 -13.46 77.17 18.07
CA GLU A 128 -13.57 78.18 17.01
C GLU A 128 -15.00 78.72 16.89
N LEU A 129 -16.01 77.83 16.88
CA LEU A 129 -17.42 78.22 16.82
C LEU A 129 -17.85 79.06 18.04
N LYS A 130 -17.43 78.68 19.24
CA LYS A 130 -17.67 79.46 20.47
C LYS A 130 -17.01 80.84 20.38
N GLY A 131 -15.78 80.91 19.85
CA GLY A 131 -15.07 82.17 19.61
C GLY A 131 -15.81 83.07 18.64
N ALA A 132 -16.24 82.54 17.49
CA ALA A 132 -17.02 83.26 16.49
C ALA A 132 -18.34 83.79 17.07
N HIS A 133 -19.07 82.96 17.83
CA HIS A 133 -20.32 83.37 18.47
C HIS A 133 -20.12 84.49 19.49
N ALA A 134 -19.04 84.44 20.29
CA ALA A 134 -18.70 85.48 21.26
C ALA A 134 -18.33 86.81 20.58
N ALA A 135 -17.62 86.76 19.45
CA ALA A 135 -17.27 87.94 18.66
C ALA A 135 -18.52 88.62 18.07
N ILE A 136 -19.43 87.84 17.49
CA ILE A 136 -20.71 88.35 16.96
C ILE A 136 -21.51 89.03 18.09
N ARG A 137 -21.67 88.37 19.24
CA ARG A 137 -22.40 88.94 20.39
C ARG A 137 -21.79 90.26 20.90
N LYS A 138 -20.47 90.41 20.85
CA LYS A 138 -19.80 91.69 21.20
C LYS A 138 -20.07 92.78 20.16
N SER A 139 -20.17 92.43 18.88
CA SER A 139 -20.43 93.37 17.79
C SER A 139 -21.89 93.86 17.73
N THR A 140 -22.84 93.15 18.35
CA THR A 140 -24.28 93.53 18.38
C THR A 140 -24.66 94.39 19.60
N LYS A 141 -23.71 94.72 20.48
CA LYS A 141 -23.87 95.71 21.58
C LYS A 141 -23.11 96.98 21.26
#